data_AF-A0A839GM17-F1
#
_entry.id   AF-A0A839GM17-F1
#
_cell.length_a   1.000
_cell.length_b   1.000
_cell.length_c   1.000
_cell.angle_alpha   90.00
_cell.angle_beta   90.00
_cell.angle_gamma   90.00
#
_symmetry.space_group_name_H-M   'P 1'
#
loop_
_entity.id
_entity.type
_entity.pdbx_description
1 polymer ?
#
loop_
_entity_poly.entity_id
_entity_poly.type
_entity_poly.pdbx_seq_one_letter_code
_entity_poly.pdbx_strand_id
1 'polypeptide(L)'
;MFCTKCGNAIGESDLFCSKCGTPTNRTEESKTEIQPEAEILTITPEKEICDTCNQEKRNVYQKDEYTGKNICVNCETTPGICPICNNKLRTDKAQQCASCSSSWRADIPQPLTSTPKVKVQEKQSDEIKCPKCKSTNIMANRKGFGAGKALAGALLTGGIGLLGGFIGSKKIIISCLKCGHKWSPQK
;
A
#
# COMPACT_ATOMS: atom_id res chain seq x y z
N MET A 1 -9.44 -14.74 -36.18
CA MET A 1 -10.63 -13.92 -35.83
C MET A 1 -10.44 -12.51 -36.35
N PHE A 2 -11.49 -11.71 -36.54
CA PHE A 2 -11.36 -10.33 -37.06
C PHE A 2 -11.71 -9.30 -35.99
N CYS A 3 -11.01 -8.16 -36.00
CA CYS A 3 -11.26 -7.05 -35.11
C CYS A 3 -12.66 -6.47 -35.36
N THR A 4 -13.49 -6.43 -34.32
CA THR A 4 -14.85 -5.86 -34.37
C THR A 4 -14.88 -4.35 -34.60
N LYS A 5 -13.72 -3.68 -34.48
CA LYS A 5 -13.59 -2.22 -34.65
C LYS A 5 -12.97 -1.80 -35.98
N CYS A 6 -11.94 -2.50 -36.47
CA CYS A 6 -11.22 -2.08 -37.69
C CYS A 6 -11.21 -3.14 -38.80
N GLY A 7 -11.82 -4.31 -38.57
CA GLY A 7 -11.90 -5.40 -39.55
C GLY A 7 -10.59 -6.13 -39.82
N ASN A 8 -9.47 -5.76 -39.19
CA ASN A 8 -8.20 -6.44 -39.41
C ASN A 8 -8.22 -7.87 -38.86
N ALA A 9 -7.50 -8.77 -39.52
CA ALA A 9 -7.25 -10.11 -39.00
C ALA A 9 -6.46 -10.01 -37.67
N ILE A 10 -6.83 -10.87 -36.73
CA ILE A 10 -6.23 -11.02 -35.41
C ILE A 10 -5.79 -12.47 -35.28
N GLY A 11 -4.53 -12.67 -34.87
CA GLY A 11 -3.96 -13.98 -34.59
C GLY A 11 -4.59 -14.63 -33.36
N GLU A 12 -4.47 -15.96 -33.26
CA GLU A 12 -5.14 -16.72 -32.20
C GLU A 12 -4.63 -16.43 -30.78
N SER A 13 -3.45 -15.82 -30.64
CA SER A 13 -2.83 -15.43 -29.36
C SER A 13 -2.77 -13.91 -29.14
N ASP A 14 -3.32 -13.11 -30.06
CA ASP A 14 -3.24 -11.65 -29.99
C ASP A 14 -4.32 -11.10 -29.04
N LEU A 15 -3.89 -10.61 -27.88
CA LEU A 15 -4.75 -9.96 -26.86
C LEU A 15 -5.32 -8.61 -27.33
N PHE A 16 -4.68 -8.00 -28.34
CA PHE A 16 -5.02 -6.69 -28.88
C PHE A 16 -4.89 -6.71 -30.40
N CYS A 17 -5.75 -5.96 -31.09
CA CYS A 17 -5.63 -5.82 -32.53
C CYS A 17 -4.38 -5.02 -32.91
N SER A 18 -3.47 -5.62 -33.66
CA SER A 18 -2.20 -5.01 -34.09
C SER A 18 -2.36 -3.77 -34.97
N LYS A 19 -3.55 -3.50 -35.51
CA LYS A 19 -3.82 -2.34 -36.38
C LYS A 19 -4.47 -1.15 -35.66
N CYS A 20 -5.38 -1.40 -34.71
CA CYS A 20 -6.13 -0.32 -34.05
C CYS A 20 -6.01 -0.33 -32.51
N GLY A 21 -5.28 -1.28 -31.94
CA GLY A 21 -5.02 -1.38 -30.50
C GLY A 21 -6.21 -1.81 -29.65
N THR A 22 -7.36 -2.13 -30.24
CA THR A 22 -8.54 -2.51 -29.46
C THR A 22 -8.35 -3.90 -28.83
N PRO A 23 -8.60 -4.06 -27.53
CA PRO A 23 -8.48 -5.34 -26.85
C PRO A 23 -9.49 -6.34 -27.42
N THR A 24 -9.06 -7.59 -27.54
CA THR A 24 -9.92 -8.68 -27.97
C THR A 24 -10.60 -9.25 -26.73
N ASN A 25 -11.93 -9.23 -26.71
CA ASN A 25 -12.69 -9.85 -25.61
C ASN A 25 -12.79 -11.35 -25.86
N ARG A 26 -11.76 -12.12 -25.46
CA ARG A 26 -11.91 -13.56 -25.25
C ARG A 26 -12.21 -13.78 -23.78
N THR A 27 -13.47 -14.01 -23.47
CA THR A 27 -13.85 -14.76 -22.27
C THR A 27 -13.41 -16.20 -22.53
N GLU A 28 -12.39 -16.67 -21.84
CA GLU A 28 -12.00 -18.08 -21.88
C GLU A 28 -13.06 -18.91 -21.15
N GLU A 29 -14.12 -19.28 -21.87
CA GLU A 29 -14.89 -20.48 -21.57
C GLU A 29 -14.19 -21.64 -22.26
N SER A 30 -13.40 -22.41 -21.52
CA SER A 30 -13.04 -23.77 -21.93
C SER A 30 -13.02 -24.69 -20.73
N LYS A 31 -14.19 -25.25 -20.45
CA LYS A 31 -14.35 -26.50 -19.71
C LYS A 31 -13.92 -27.64 -20.64
N THR A 32 -12.92 -28.44 -20.28
CA THR A 32 -12.86 -29.89 -20.59
C THR A 32 -11.91 -30.58 -19.62
N GLU A 33 -12.34 -31.77 -19.21
CA GLU A 33 -11.87 -32.72 -18.20
C GLU A 33 -10.51 -33.41 -18.50
N ILE A 34 -9.77 -33.67 -17.40
CA ILE A 34 -8.89 -34.82 -17.04
C ILE A 34 -7.43 -34.92 -17.58
N GLN A 35 -6.47 -34.58 -16.69
CA GLN A 35 -5.22 -35.23 -16.19
C GLN A 35 -4.55 -36.41 -16.98
N PRO A 36 -3.19 -36.64 -16.93
CA PRO A 36 -2.35 -36.56 -15.69
C PRO A 36 -0.87 -36.09 -15.81
N GLU A 37 -0.27 -35.93 -14.62
CA GLU A 37 1.15 -36.02 -14.22
C GLU A 37 2.22 -35.08 -14.84
N ALA A 38 2.41 -33.92 -14.20
CA ALA A 38 3.73 -33.46 -13.77
C ALA A 38 3.53 -32.56 -12.53
N GLU A 39 3.70 -33.14 -11.35
CA GLU A 39 3.62 -32.47 -10.05
C GLU A 39 4.56 -31.25 -9.99
N ILE A 40 3.99 -30.06 -10.13
CA ILE A 40 4.53 -28.90 -9.43
C ILE A 40 3.71 -28.84 -8.14
N LEU A 41 4.33 -29.35 -7.08
CA LEU A 41 3.83 -29.37 -5.72
C LEU A 41 3.56 -27.93 -5.26
N THR A 42 2.39 -27.38 -5.56
CA THR A 42 1.89 -26.18 -4.87
C THR A 42 1.50 -26.60 -3.46
N ILE A 43 2.48 -26.66 -2.57
CA ILE A 43 2.24 -26.74 -1.13
C ILE A 43 1.59 -25.40 -0.74
N THR A 44 0.26 -25.30 -0.83
CA THR A 44 -0.46 -24.36 0.04
C THR A 44 -0.31 -24.92 1.45
N PRO A 45 0.45 -24.28 2.36
CA PRO A 45 0.54 -24.77 3.72
C PRO A 45 -0.86 -24.77 4.32
N GLU A 46 -1.34 -25.95 4.70
CA GLU A 46 -2.60 -26.11 5.42
C GLU A 46 -2.56 -25.18 6.64
N LYS A 47 -3.43 -24.19 6.66
CA LYS A 47 -3.46 -23.20 7.74
C LYS A 47 -3.85 -23.90 9.03
N GLU A 48 -2.92 -24.00 9.98
CA GLU A 48 -3.21 -24.57 11.29
C GLU A 48 -4.18 -23.68 12.09
N ILE A 49 -5.20 -24.30 12.68
CA ILE A 49 -6.18 -23.64 13.53
C ILE A 49 -5.81 -23.88 15.00
N CYS A 50 -6.05 -22.89 15.86
CA CYS A 50 -5.87 -23.02 17.30
C CYS A 50 -7.07 -23.74 17.93
N ASP A 51 -6.83 -24.87 18.61
CA ASP A 51 -7.90 -25.68 19.25
C ASP A 51 -8.65 -24.94 20.37
N THR A 52 -8.02 -23.95 21.01
CA THR A 52 -8.60 -23.23 22.16
C THR A 52 -9.59 -22.13 21.76
N CYS A 53 -9.28 -21.37 20.71
CA CYS A 53 -10.09 -20.21 20.31
C CYS A 53 -10.55 -20.24 18.85
N ASN A 54 -10.25 -21.33 18.14
CA ASN A 54 -10.63 -21.58 16.75
C ASN A 54 -10.16 -20.47 15.78
N GLN A 55 -9.01 -19.84 16.07
CA GLN A 55 -8.38 -18.82 15.21
C GLN A 55 -7.22 -19.41 14.42
N GLU A 56 -6.98 -18.89 13.21
CA GLU A 56 -5.81 -19.24 12.41
C GLU A 56 -4.52 -18.90 13.16
N LYS A 57 -3.65 -19.89 13.36
CA LYS A 57 -2.30 -19.67 13.91
C LYS A 57 -1.46 -18.89 12.90
N ARG A 58 -0.51 -18.12 13.43
CA ARG A 58 0.38 -17.25 12.67
C ARG A 58 1.76 -17.87 12.58
N ASN A 59 2.34 -17.88 11.39
CA ASN A 59 3.75 -18.21 11.21
C ASN A 59 4.61 -17.18 11.95
N VAL A 60 5.63 -17.66 12.66
CA VAL A 60 6.65 -16.80 13.24
C VAL A 60 7.87 -16.77 12.32
N TYR A 61 8.30 -15.55 12.01
CA TYR A 61 9.49 -15.27 11.21
C TYR A 61 10.56 -14.60 12.07
N GLN A 62 11.82 -14.80 11.74
CA GLN A 62 12.96 -14.06 12.28
C GLN A 62 13.84 -13.59 11.12
N LYS A 63 13.96 -12.26 10.93
CA LYS A 63 14.73 -11.68 9.81
C LYS A 63 14.39 -12.31 8.46
N ASP A 64 13.09 -12.46 8.18
CA ASP A 64 12.51 -13.05 6.96
C ASP A 64 12.58 -14.58 6.82
N GLU A 65 13.27 -15.28 7.73
CA GLU A 65 13.30 -16.74 7.75
C GLU A 65 12.16 -17.30 8.61
N TYR A 66 11.47 -18.32 8.10
CA TYR A 66 10.42 -19.01 8.85
C TYR A 66 11.05 -19.86 9.96
N THR A 67 10.61 -19.68 11.20
CA THR A 67 11.21 -20.37 12.36
C THR A 67 10.64 -21.78 12.59
N GLY A 68 9.74 -22.27 11.74
CA GLY A 68 9.05 -23.55 11.95
C GLY A 68 7.96 -23.53 13.03
N LYS A 69 7.63 -22.36 13.59
CA LYS A 69 6.68 -22.22 14.71
C LYS A 69 5.44 -21.45 14.28
N ASN A 70 4.27 -22.01 14.58
CA ASN A 70 2.97 -21.37 14.47
C ASN A 70 2.50 -20.96 15.87
N ILE A 71 1.98 -19.74 16.03
CA ILE A 71 1.43 -19.26 17.31
C ILE A 71 0.04 -18.66 17.15
N CYS A 72 -0.82 -18.91 18.12
CA CYS A 72 -2.08 -18.20 18.28
C CYS A 72 -1.84 -16.88 19.03
N VAL A 73 -2.11 -15.76 18.35
CA VAL A 73 -1.98 -14.42 18.95
C VAL A 73 -2.90 -14.27 20.18
N ASN A 74 -4.07 -14.92 20.17
CA ASN A 74 -5.04 -14.76 21.25
C ASN A 74 -4.76 -15.66 22.47
N CYS A 75 -4.13 -16.82 22.27
CA CYS A 75 -3.97 -17.82 23.33
C CYS A 75 -2.53 -17.96 23.83
N GLU A 76 -1.54 -17.78 22.96
CA GLU A 76 -0.13 -18.09 23.27
C GLU A 76 0.72 -16.83 23.47
N THR A 77 0.23 -15.63 23.13
CA THR A 77 1.00 -14.40 23.30
C THR A 77 0.63 -13.66 24.59
N THR A 78 1.64 -13.29 25.36
CA THR A 78 1.47 -12.36 26.48
C THR A 78 1.48 -10.92 25.95
N PRO A 79 0.50 -10.07 26.30
CA PRO A 79 0.45 -8.69 25.85
C PRO A 79 1.77 -7.96 26.13
N GLY A 80 2.38 -7.43 25.07
CA GLY A 80 3.59 -6.61 25.18
C GLY A 80 4.90 -7.39 25.42
N ILE A 81 4.89 -8.72 25.28
CA ILE A 81 6.11 -9.55 25.39
C ILE A 81 6.30 -10.35 24.10
N CYS A 82 7.55 -10.40 23.60
CA CYS A 82 7.89 -11.20 22.44
C CYS A 82 7.86 -12.71 22.77
N PRO A 83 7.16 -13.56 21.98
CA PRO A 83 7.10 -15.00 22.20
C PRO A 83 8.37 -15.77 21.74
N ILE A 84 9.40 -15.06 21.25
CA ILE A 84 10.67 -15.65 20.79
C ILE A 84 11.83 -15.28 21.71
N CYS A 85 11.96 -14.00 22.09
CA CYS A 85 13.08 -13.52 22.91
C CYS A 85 12.67 -12.98 24.28
N ASN A 86 11.39 -13.04 24.63
CA ASN A 86 10.82 -12.57 25.91
C ASN A 86 11.07 -11.09 26.23
N ASN A 87 11.56 -10.30 25.28
CA ASN A 87 11.74 -8.86 25.46
C ASN A 87 10.40 -8.11 25.39
N LYS A 88 10.34 -6.99 26.12
CA LYS A 88 9.21 -6.07 26.09
C LYS A 88 9.06 -5.44 24.69
N LEU A 89 7.87 -5.56 24.13
CA LEU A 89 7.53 -4.94 22.85
C LEU A 89 7.17 -3.46 23.05
N ARG A 90 7.18 -2.70 21.94
CA ARG A 90 6.84 -1.27 21.96
C ARG A 90 5.41 -1.01 22.44
N THR A 91 4.49 -1.91 22.12
CA THR A 91 3.08 -1.85 22.52
C THR A 91 2.62 -3.25 22.92
N ASP A 92 1.56 -3.31 23.72
CA ASP A 92 0.85 -4.53 24.10
C ASP A 92 0.38 -5.36 22.90
N LYS A 93 0.00 -4.69 21.80
CA LYS A 93 -0.50 -5.29 20.54
C LYS A 93 0.56 -5.46 19.44
N ALA A 94 1.84 -5.26 19.75
CA ALA A 94 2.88 -5.33 18.73
C ALA A 94 3.03 -6.76 18.19
N GLN A 95 3.02 -6.90 16.86
CA GLN A 95 3.26 -8.18 16.17
C GLN A 95 4.68 -8.28 15.60
N GLN A 96 5.56 -7.39 16.03
CA GLN A 96 6.97 -7.35 15.66
C GLN A 96 7.83 -6.97 16.84
N CYS A 97 8.94 -7.68 16.99
CA CYS A 97 9.94 -7.40 18.01
C CYS A 97 11.09 -6.58 17.43
N ALA A 98 11.37 -5.41 18.01
CA ALA A 98 12.53 -4.60 17.64
C ALA A 98 13.85 -5.18 18.15
N SER A 99 13.83 -6.03 19.18
CA SER A 99 15.05 -6.62 19.77
C SER A 99 15.58 -7.80 18.96
N CYS A 100 14.72 -8.77 18.63
CA CYS A 100 15.13 -9.98 17.90
C CYS A 100 14.70 -10.01 16.42
N SER A 101 14.01 -8.96 15.94
CA SER A 101 13.48 -8.88 14.57
C SER A 101 12.49 -10.00 14.22
N SER A 102 11.81 -10.57 15.22
CA SER A 102 10.76 -11.56 14.99
C SER A 102 9.42 -10.91 14.64
N SER A 103 8.63 -11.55 13.78
CA SER A 103 7.33 -11.07 13.29
C SER A 103 6.33 -12.22 13.21
N TRP A 104 5.08 -11.98 13.62
CA TRP A 104 3.95 -12.94 13.54
C TRP A 104 2.66 -12.24 13.09
N ARG A 105 2.84 -11.31 12.15
CA ARG A 105 1.72 -10.63 11.51
C ARG A 105 0.86 -11.64 10.77
N ALA A 106 -0.40 -11.27 10.51
CA ALA A 106 -1.11 -12.02 9.48
C ALA A 106 -0.28 -11.69 8.26
N ASP A 107 0.21 -12.72 7.60
CA ASP A 107 0.38 -12.60 6.17
C ASP A 107 -1.03 -12.31 5.66
N ILE A 108 -1.43 -11.03 5.69
CA ILE A 108 -2.25 -10.52 4.61
C ILE A 108 -1.43 -10.96 3.41
N PRO A 109 -1.97 -11.75 2.47
CA PRO A 109 -1.31 -11.95 1.20
C PRO A 109 -1.15 -10.54 0.62
N GLN A 110 -0.02 -9.94 0.93
CA GLN A 110 0.49 -8.84 0.19
C GLN A 110 0.78 -9.55 -1.13
N PRO A 111 0.18 -9.15 -2.26
CA PRO A 111 0.89 -9.41 -3.50
C PRO A 111 2.32 -8.98 -3.23
N LEU A 112 3.32 -9.83 -3.51
CA LEU A 112 4.73 -9.58 -3.27
C LEU A 112 5.13 -8.21 -3.84
N THR A 113 4.91 -7.20 -3.03
CA THR A 113 5.36 -5.84 -3.16
C THR A 113 6.16 -5.66 -1.89
N SER A 114 7.26 -6.40 -1.79
CA SER A 114 8.52 -5.85 -1.33
C SER A 114 8.53 -4.41 -1.80
N THR A 115 8.34 -3.41 -0.93
CA THR A 115 8.07 -2.02 -1.36
C THR A 115 8.77 -1.71 -2.67
N PRO A 116 8.09 -1.82 -3.82
CA PRO A 116 8.63 -1.26 -5.02
C PRO A 116 8.46 0.22 -4.71
N LYS A 117 9.42 1.03 -5.10
CA LYS A 117 9.10 2.40 -5.45
C LYS A 117 7.78 2.35 -6.21
N VAL A 118 6.67 2.74 -5.57
CA VAL A 118 5.41 2.91 -6.27
C VAL A 118 5.75 4.03 -7.24
N LYS A 119 6.08 3.67 -8.47
CA LYS A 119 5.93 4.55 -9.61
C LYS A 119 4.43 4.80 -9.65
N VAL A 120 3.99 5.80 -8.88
CA VAL A 120 2.70 6.43 -9.09
C VAL A 120 2.77 6.81 -10.56
N GLN A 121 2.03 6.08 -11.39
CA GLN A 121 1.94 6.39 -12.81
C GLN A 121 1.35 7.79 -12.87
N GLU A 122 2.26 8.73 -13.11
CA GLU A 122 1.99 10.12 -13.38
C GLU A 122 1.11 10.14 -14.61
N LYS A 123 -0.20 10.23 -14.37
CA LYS A 123 -1.18 10.51 -15.40
C LYS A 123 -0.68 11.78 -16.07
N GLN A 124 -0.19 11.65 -17.30
CA GLN A 124 0.28 12.75 -18.12
C GLN A 124 -0.78 13.85 -18.10
N SER A 125 -0.48 14.93 -17.39
CA SER A 125 -1.24 16.17 -17.40
C SER A 125 -0.22 17.27 -17.22
N ASP A 126 -0.03 18.05 -18.29
CA ASP A 126 0.79 19.26 -18.42
C ASP A 126 1.99 19.38 -17.45
N GLU A 127 3.17 18.98 -17.92
CA GLU A 127 4.39 18.76 -17.14
C GLU A 127 4.82 19.99 -16.31
N ILE A 128 4.39 20.04 -15.04
CA ILE A 128 4.81 21.04 -14.06
C ILE A 128 6.26 20.74 -13.66
N LYS A 129 7.20 21.55 -14.14
CA LYS A 129 8.62 21.47 -13.78
C LYS A 129 8.95 22.43 -12.65
N CYS A 130 9.92 22.06 -11.82
CA CYS A 130 10.50 23.00 -10.87
C CYS A 130 11.17 24.17 -11.62
N PRO A 131 10.86 25.44 -11.30
CA PRO A 131 11.47 26.59 -11.95
C PRO A 131 12.98 26.73 -11.66
N LYS A 132 13.46 26.12 -10.57
CA LYS A 132 14.87 26.19 -10.17
C LYS A 132 15.73 25.07 -10.77
N CYS A 133 15.26 23.83 -10.75
CA CYS A 133 16.08 22.66 -11.12
C CYS A 133 15.47 21.81 -12.24
N LYS A 134 14.36 22.24 -12.84
CA LYS A 134 13.65 21.59 -13.96
C LYS A 134 13.22 20.13 -13.71
N SER A 135 13.21 19.71 -12.45
CA SER A 135 12.78 18.37 -12.03
C SER A 135 11.26 18.29 -12.04
N THR A 136 10.72 17.14 -12.45
CA THR A 136 9.29 16.77 -12.35
C THR A 136 8.95 16.14 -10.99
N ASN A 137 9.97 15.88 -10.16
CA ASN A 137 9.78 15.35 -8.81
C ASN A 137 9.27 16.43 -7.84
N ILE A 138 7.97 16.67 -7.88
CA ILE A 138 7.25 17.75 -7.23
C ILE A 138 6.20 17.19 -6.24
N MET A 139 6.10 17.78 -5.06
CA MET A 139 5.14 17.41 -4.02
C MET A 139 4.20 18.58 -3.70
N ALA A 140 2.89 18.38 -3.87
CA ALA A 140 1.88 19.37 -3.51
C ALA A 140 1.41 19.16 -2.06
N ASN A 141 1.76 20.08 -1.15
CA ASN A 141 1.32 20.06 0.24
C ASN A 141 0.29 21.16 0.49
N ARG A 142 -0.70 20.90 1.34
CA ARG A 142 -1.58 21.96 1.85
C ARG A 142 -1.00 22.54 3.13
N LYS A 143 -0.95 23.86 3.25
CA LYS A 143 -0.53 24.51 4.50
C LYS A 143 -1.63 24.29 5.56
N GLY A 144 -1.33 23.46 6.55
CA GLY A 144 -2.22 23.19 7.68
C GLY A 144 -2.49 24.42 8.57
N PHE A 145 -3.48 24.27 9.45
CA PHE A 145 -3.87 25.27 10.43
C PHE A 145 -2.73 25.56 11.39
N GLY A 146 -2.21 26.79 11.41
CA GLY A 146 -1.15 27.17 12.32
C GLY A 146 -1.70 27.35 13.73
N ALA A 147 -1.20 26.59 14.71
CA ALA A 147 -1.62 26.68 16.12
C ALA A 147 -1.56 28.13 16.67
N GLY A 148 -0.60 28.94 16.23
CA GLY A 148 -0.52 30.36 16.62
C GLY A 148 -1.69 31.21 16.14
N LYS A 149 -2.32 30.89 14.99
CA LYS A 149 -3.54 31.57 14.53
C LYS A 149 -4.78 31.16 15.34
N ALA A 150 -4.79 29.92 15.82
CA ALA A 150 -5.84 29.40 16.71
C ALA A 150 -5.85 30.15 18.04
N LEU A 151 -4.66 30.30 18.64
CA LEU A 151 -4.48 30.96 19.94
C LEU A 151 -4.81 32.45 19.86
N ALA A 152 -4.31 33.16 18.84
CA ALA A 152 -4.66 34.57 18.63
C ALA A 152 -6.17 34.76 18.36
N GLY A 153 -6.79 33.89 17.56
CA GLY A 153 -8.23 33.92 17.33
C GLY A 153 -9.07 33.65 18.59
N ALA A 154 -8.63 32.69 19.42
CA ALA A 154 -9.30 32.36 20.69
C ALA A 154 -9.21 33.49 21.73
N LEU A 155 -8.06 34.19 21.80
CA LEU A 155 -7.86 35.33 22.68
C LEU A 155 -8.68 36.55 22.25
N LEU A 156 -8.73 36.85 20.96
CA LEU A 156 -9.40 38.05 20.44
C LEU A 156 -10.93 37.93 20.40
N THR A 157 -11.46 36.71 20.28
CA THR A 157 -12.91 36.50 20.09
C THR A 157 -13.55 35.60 21.14
N GLY A 158 -12.84 35.29 22.23
CA GLY A 158 -13.41 34.63 23.42
C GLY A 158 -14.02 33.26 23.14
N GLY A 159 -13.20 32.29 22.73
CA GLY A 159 -13.60 30.87 22.58
C GLY A 159 -14.46 30.54 21.34
N ILE A 160 -15.25 31.48 20.81
CA ILE A 160 -16.06 31.28 19.59
C ILE A 160 -15.17 31.31 18.31
N GLY A 161 -14.00 31.95 18.38
CA GLY A 161 -13.05 32.08 17.27
C GLY A 161 -12.40 30.79 16.77
N LEU A 162 -12.56 29.67 17.47
CA LEU A 162 -12.03 28.38 17.03
C LEU A 162 -12.76 27.86 15.77
N LEU A 163 -14.04 28.20 15.61
CA LEU A 163 -14.83 27.78 14.45
C LEU A 163 -14.60 28.68 13.22
N GLY A 164 -14.27 29.96 13.42
CA GLY A 164 -13.98 30.91 12.34
C GLY A 164 -12.59 30.79 11.71
N GLY A 165 -11.67 30.06 12.33
CA GLY A 165 -10.28 29.99 11.88
C GLY A 165 -10.06 29.23 10.55
N PHE A 166 -11.01 28.40 10.12
CA PHE A 166 -10.84 27.57 8.91
C PHE A 166 -10.91 28.37 7.59
N ILE A 167 -11.19 29.67 7.67
CA ILE A 167 -11.08 30.61 6.54
C ILE A 167 -9.59 30.91 6.29
N GLY A 168 -8.90 30.03 5.58
CA GLY A 168 -7.53 30.29 5.11
C GLY A 168 -6.63 29.07 4.82
N SER A 169 -7.08 27.85 5.08
CA SER A 169 -6.29 26.60 4.92
C SER A 169 -6.17 26.09 3.47
N LYS A 170 -6.62 26.86 2.48
CA LYS A 170 -6.59 26.48 1.05
C LYS A 170 -5.28 26.84 0.33
N LYS A 171 -4.23 27.31 1.03
CA LYS A 171 -2.95 27.59 0.38
C LYS A 171 -2.21 26.28 0.07
N ILE A 172 -2.24 25.88 -1.20
CA ILE A 172 -1.41 24.80 -1.73
C ILE A 172 0.01 25.33 -1.91
N ILE A 173 0.98 24.63 -1.35
CA ILE A 173 2.41 24.88 -1.50
C ILE A 173 2.99 23.68 -2.23
N ILE A 174 3.45 23.95 -3.43
CA ILE A 174 4.19 23.01 -4.25
C ILE A 174 5.66 23.07 -3.81
N SER A 175 6.28 21.91 -3.55
CA SER A 175 7.68 21.79 -3.12
C SER A 175 8.42 20.84 -4.03
N CYS A 176 9.57 21.25 -4.56
CA CYS A 176 10.44 20.36 -5.32
C CYS A 176 11.25 19.47 -4.37
N LEU A 177 11.18 18.16 -4.54
CA LEU A 177 11.94 17.21 -3.73
C LEU A 177 13.43 17.16 -4.11
N LYS A 178 13.78 17.57 -5.33
CA LYS A 178 15.18 17.63 -5.79
C LYS A 178 15.98 18.82 -5.23
N CYS A 179 15.40 20.01 -5.11
CA CYS A 179 16.13 21.22 -4.69
C CYS A 179 15.52 21.95 -3.49
N GLY A 180 14.40 21.45 -2.94
CA GLY A 180 13.71 22.05 -1.80
C GLY A 180 12.97 23.37 -2.10
N HIS A 181 12.97 23.85 -3.35
CA HIS A 181 12.29 25.10 -3.71
C HIS A 181 10.78 24.95 -3.55
N LYS A 182 10.14 25.93 -2.91
CA LYS A 182 8.70 25.94 -2.62
C LYS A 182 8.04 27.14 -3.30
N TRP A 183 6.92 26.91 -3.98
CA TRP A 183 6.12 27.94 -4.62
C TRP A 183 4.63 27.64 -4.43
N SER A 184 3.78 28.65 -4.62
CA SER A 184 2.33 28.48 -4.57
C SER A 184 1.75 28.79 -5.94
N PRO A 185 0.91 27.91 -6.53
CA PRO A 185 0.09 28.29 -7.67
C PRO A 185 -0.99 29.23 -7.14
N GLN A 186 -0.72 30.53 -7.14
CA GLN A 186 -1.75 31.54 -6.92
C GLN A 186 -2.66 31.49 -8.16
N LYS A 187 -3.98 31.39 -7.94
CA LYS A 187 -4.96 31.66 -8.99
C LYS A 187 -5.32 33.13 -8.94
#